data_AF-A0A2D7MCA7-F1
#
_entry.id   AF-A0A2D7MCA7-F1
#
_cell.length_a   1.000
_cell.length_b   1.000
_cell.length_c   1.000
_cell.angle_alpha   90.00
_cell.angle_beta   90.00
_cell.angle_gamma   90.00
#
_symmetry.space_group_name_H-M   'P 1'
#
loop_
_entity.id
_entity.type
_entity.pdbx_description
1 polymer ?
#
loop_
_entity_poly.entity_id
_entity_poly.type
_entity_poly.pdbx_seq_one_letter_code
_entity_poly.pdbx_strand_id
1 'polypeptide(L)'
;MKNTMKTLLTLNLTAVFLFTFSCKPKAEQQKKNTSSTIQFSENVQRDFMEYLEIYMSLKDALVESDFNLTKDTSTSGFNRISDISTTNISDSAKDLLVNLKTKLESLSQAKDIENQRSVFEDVSELTLLISKNITLSSEIYVQYCPMAFNNKGAKWLSFDKKVMNPYFGDVMLHCGSVIEEF
;
A
#
# COMPACT_ATOMS: atom_id res chain seq x y z
N MET A 1 29.36 46.14 -69.25
CA MET A 1 28.40 47.23 -69.56
C MET A 1 27.50 47.38 -68.33
N LYS A 2 27.63 48.51 -67.59
CA LYS A 2 26.62 49.59 -67.47
C LYS A 2 25.27 49.04 -66.96
N ASN A 3 24.68 49.41 -65.82
CA ASN A 3 24.66 50.64 -65.03
C ASN A 3 24.15 50.30 -63.61
N THR A 4 24.79 50.76 -62.53
CA THR A 4 24.30 51.82 -61.62
C THR A 4 22.79 52.06 -61.56
N MET A 5 22.18 51.88 -60.39
CA MET A 5 21.26 52.88 -59.86
C MET A 5 21.31 52.93 -58.32
N LYS A 6 21.58 54.15 -57.84
CA LYS A 6 21.60 54.57 -56.44
C LYS A 6 20.18 54.93 -56.00
N THR A 7 19.75 54.52 -54.81
CA THR A 7 18.71 55.22 -54.03
C THR A 7 18.91 54.88 -52.54
N LEU A 8 19.55 55.77 -51.77
CA LEU A 8 18.97 56.81 -50.92
C LEU A 8 18.43 56.28 -49.57
N LEU A 9 19.30 56.41 -48.56
CA LEU A 9 19.04 57.02 -47.25
C LEU A 9 17.61 56.93 -46.67
N THR A 10 17.41 56.14 -45.62
CA THR A 10 16.68 56.61 -44.43
C THR A 10 17.30 56.05 -43.16
N LEU A 11 17.62 56.97 -42.26
CA LEU A 11 18.13 56.80 -40.91
C LEU A 11 16.95 56.40 -40.02
N ASN A 12 16.99 55.25 -39.34
CA ASN A 12 16.07 54.96 -38.24
C ASN A 12 16.86 54.43 -37.04
N LEU A 13 17.06 55.34 -36.11
CA LEU A 13 17.55 55.13 -34.75
C LEU A 13 16.42 54.45 -33.96
N THR A 14 16.56 53.18 -33.61
CA THR A 14 15.74 52.59 -32.54
C THR A 14 16.63 51.79 -31.60
N ALA A 15 16.38 52.06 -30.32
CA ALA A 15 17.26 51.79 -29.20
C ALA A 15 17.46 50.30 -28.92
N VAL A 16 18.71 49.95 -28.64
CA VAL A 16 19.12 48.70 -27.99
C VAL A 16 18.57 48.71 -26.56
N PHE A 17 17.49 47.97 -26.30
CA PHE A 17 17.08 47.60 -24.95
C PHE A 17 17.63 46.22 -24.63
N LEU A 18 18.83 46.18 -24.04
CA LEU A 18 19.35 44.99 -23.37
C LEU A 18 18.56 44.77 -22.08
N PHE A 19 17.46 44.02 -22.17
CA PHE A 19 16.84 43.43 -20.99
C PHE A 19 17.77 42.36 -20.44
N THR A 20 18.61 42.77 -19.49
CA THR A 20 19.30 41.84 -18.60
C THR A 20 18.24 41.25 -17.67
N PHE A 21 17.78 40.03 -17.98
CA PHE A 21 17.02 39.23 -17.04
C PHE A 21 17.92 38.91 -15.85
N SER A 22 17.88 39.76 -14.82
CA SER A 22 18.39 39.46 -13.49
C SER A 22 17.48 38.38 -12.90
N CYS A 23 17.86 37.13 -13.13
CA CYS A 23 17.21 35.97 -12.56
C CYS A 23 17.43 36.01 -11.03
N LYS A 24 16.45 36.50 -10.28
CA LYS A 24 16.40 36.25 -8.83
C LYS A 24 16.30 34.74 -8.63
N PRO A 25 17.18 34.08 -7.86
CA PRO A 25 16.98 32.68 -7.51
C PRO A 25 15.68 32.59 -6.70
N LYS A 26 14.70 31.89 -7.26
CA LYS A 26 13.49 31.47 -6.57
C LYS A 26 13.95 30.49 -5.50
N ALA A 27 13.75 30.83 -4.23
CA ALA A 27 14.01 29.92 -3.12
C ALA A 27 13.24 28.62 -3.37
N GLU A 28 13.95 27.55 -3.71
CA GLU A 28 13.41 26.20 -3.66
C GLU A 28 13.07 25.90 -2.20
N GLN A 29 11.77 25.77 -1.93
CA GLN A 29 11.31 25.16 -0.71
C GLN A 29 11.76 23.70 -0.73
N GLN A 30 12.80 23.39 0.03
CA GLN A 30 13.19 22.03 0.35
C GLN A 30 12.00 21.34 1.04
N LYS A 31 11.30 20.49 0.27
CA LYS A 31 10.37 19.52 0.81
C LYS A 31 11.22 18.54 1.62
N LYS A 32 11.26 18.75 2.94
CA LYS A 32 11.93 17.85 3.88
C LYS A 32 11.24 16.49 3.77
N ASN A 33 11.81 15.58 2.99
CA ASN A 33 11.45 14.16 2.99
C ASN A 33 11.85 13.58 4.34
N THR A 34 11.02 13.85 5.35
CA THR A 34 11.03 13.07 6.58
C THR A 34 10.33 11.78 6.20
N SER A 35 11.09 10.79 5.73
CA SER A 35 10.63 9.41 5.74
C SER A 35 10.37 9.09 7.21
N SER A 36 9.11 9.19 7.64
CA SER A 36 8.72 8.90 9.02
C SER A 36 8.86 7.40 9.21
N THR A 37 9.90 6.98 9.93
CA THR A 37 10.12 5.57 10.25
C THR A 37 8.89 4.99 10.95
N ILE A 38 8.38 3.87 10.43
CA ILE A 38 7.33 3.10 11.08
C ILE A 38 7.97 2.37 12.26
N GLN A 39 7.49 2.60 13.47
CA GLN A 39 8.07 2.03 14.67
C GLN A 39 6.96 1.53 15.61
N PHE A 40 7.04 0.25 15.96
CA PHE A 40 6.16 -0.41 16.91
C PHE A 40 6.93 -0.76 18.19
N SER A 41 6.31 -0.61 19.35
CA SER A 41 6.86 -1.04 20.64
C SER A 41 6.74 -2.55 20.79
N GLU A 42 7.58 -3.17 21.63
CA GLU A 42 7.61 -4.63 21.80
C GLU A 42 6.25 -5.23 22.18
N ASN A 43 5.48 -4.57 23.05
CA ASN A 43 4.14 -5.01 23.42
C ASN A 43 3.19 -5.02 22.21
N VAL A 44 3.26 -4.01 21.35
CA VAL A 44 2.43 -3.94 20.13
C VAL A 44 2.83 -5.01 19.13
N GLN A 45 4.13 -5.26 18.97
CA GLN A 45 4.62 -6.35 18.10
C GLN A 45 4.09 -7.70 18.56
N ARG A 46 4.15 -7.98 19.87
CA ARG A 46 3.59 -9.21 20.46
C ARG A 46 2.09 -9.31 20.25
N ASP A 47 1.35 -8.23 20.51
CA ASP A 47 -0.10 -8.26 20.39
C ASP A 47 -0.54 -8.40 18.92
N PHE A 48 0.28 -7.91 17.97
CA PHE A 48 0.08 -8.08 16.53
C PHE A 48 0.41 -9.50 16.04
N MET A 49 1.37 -10.20 16.64
CA MET A 49 1.62 -11.61 16.32
C MET A 49 0.41 -12.49 16.63
N GLU A 50 -0.32 -12.22 17.71
CA GLU A 50 -1.58 -12.92 17.99
C GLU A 50 -2.69 -12.55 16.98
N TYR A 51 -2.67 -11.34 16.40
CA TYR A 51 -3.54 -11.01 15.27
C TYR A 51 -3.17 -11.79 14.00
N LEU A 52 -1.88 -12.08 13.75
CA LEU A 52 -1.48 -12.84 12.57
C LEU A 52 -2.11 -14.24 12.52
N GLU A 53 -2.29 -14.90 13.66
CA GLU A 53 -3.02 -16.18 13.74
C GLU A 53 -4.48 -16.04 13.27
N ILE A 54 -5.14 -14.95 13.67
CA ILE A 54 -6.51 -14.62 13.23
C ILE A 54 -6.53 -14.29 11.74
N TYR A 55 -5.53 -13.56 11.24
CA TYR A 55 -5.38 -13.23 9.83
C TYR A 55 -5.22 -14.51 8.98
N MET A 56 -4.46 -15.51 9.43
CA MET A 56 -4.35 -16.78 8.71
C MET A 56 -5.68 -17.52 8.64
N SER A 57 -6.43 -17.55 9.74
CA SER A 57 -7.78 -18.11 9.78
C SER A 57 -8.74 -17.37 8.85
N LEU A 58 -8.63 -16.04 8.76
CA LEU A 58 -9.41 -15.21 7.85
C LEU A 58 -9.08 -15.51 6.38
N LYS A 59 -7.79 -15.60 6.06
CA LYS A 59 -7.31 -16.01 4.73
C LYS A 59 -7.86 -17.39 4.37
N ASP A 60 -7.81 -18.36 5.29
CA ASP A 60 -8.31 -19.71 5.05
C ASP A 60 -9.83 -19.76 4.85
N ALA A 61 -10.60 -18.97 5.61
CA ALA A 61 -12.03 -18.84 5.39
C ALA A 61 -12.37 -18.33 3.96
N LEU A 62 -11.57 -17.39 3.43
CA LEU A 62 -11.70 -16.88 2.07
C LEU A 62 -11.29 -17.91 0.99
N VAL A 63 -10.28 -18.72 1.29
CA VAL A 63 -9.87 -19.86 0.44
C VAL A 63 -11.03 -20.84 0.29
N GLU A 64 -11.68 -21.20 1.41
CA GLU A 64 -12.85 -22.08 1.43
C GLU A 64 -14.14 -21.40 0.95
N SER A 65 -14.08 -20.12 0.60
CA SER A 65 -15.24 -19.30 0.20
C SER A 65 -16.37 -19.26 1.26
N ASP A 66 -16.03 -19.43 2.55
CA ASP A 66 -17.00 -19.41 3.64
C ASP A 66 -17.29 -17.96 4.05
N PHE A 67 -18.41 -17.44 3.56
CA PHE A 67 -18.86 -16.07 3.81
C PHE A 67 -19.05 -15.75 5.30
N ASN A 68 -19.66 -16.68 6.06
CA ASN A 68 -19.98 -16.43 7.47
C ASN A 68 -18.73 -16.52 8.33
N LEU A 69 -17.89 -17.54 8.10
CA LEU A 69 -16.64 -17.67 8.82
C LEU A 69 -15.70 -16.50 8.52
N THR A 70 -15.67 -16.02 7.27
CA THR A 70 -14.91 -14.83 6.89
C THR A 70 -15.38 -13.60 7.66
N LYS A 71 -16.69 -13.43 7.82
CA LYS A 71 -17.30 -12.32 8.58
C LYS A 71 -16.98 -12.40 10.07
N ASP A 72 -17.12 -13.58 10.67
CA ASP A 72 -16.87 -13.80 12.09
C ASP A 72 -15.38 -13.63 12.41
N THR A 73 -14.51 -14.18 11.58
CA THR A 73 -13.05 -14.06 11.77
C THR A 73 -12.57 -12.63 11.55
N SER A 74 -13.16 -11.89 10.61
CA SER A 74 -12.90 -10.45 10.45
C SER A 74 -13.34 -9.64 11.66
N THR A 75 -14.45 -10.01 12.29
CA THR A 75 -14.91 -9.39 13.54
C THR A 75 -13.94 -9.66 14.69
N SER A 76 -13.46 -10.90 14.82
CA SER A 76 -12.40 -11.26 15.77
C SER A 76 -11.12 -10.46 15.52
N GLY A 77 -10.72 -10.30 14.26
CA GLY A 77 -9.58 -9.48 13.87
C GLY A 77 -9.77 -8.00 14.24
N PHE A 78 -10.94 -7.44 13.95
CA PHE A 78 -11.30 -6.07 14.33
C PHE A 78 -11.19 -5.84 15.83
N ASN A 79 -11.75 -6.75 16.64
CA ASN A 79 -11.67 -6.69 18.10
C ASN A 79 -10.21 -6.76 18.55
N ARG A 80 -9.44 -7.70 18.00
CA ARG A 80 -8.04 -7.87 18.34
C ARG A 80 -7.21 -6.61 18.07
N ILE A 81 -7.32 -6.04 16.88
CA ILE A 81 -6.60 -4.80 16.53
C ILE A 81 -7.08 -3.62 17.39
N SER A 82 -8.37 -3.59 17.75
CA SER A 82 -8.93 -2.53 18.62
C SER A 82 -8.35 -2.53 20.03
N ASP A 83 -7.94 -3.69 20.53
CA ASP A 83 -7.39 -3.86 21.88
C ASP A 83 -5.88 -3.58 21.96
N ILE A 84 -5.19 -3.43 20.82
CA ILE A 84 -3.76 -3.13 20.76
C ILE A 84 -3.51 -1.71 21.30
N SER A 85 -2.59 -1.60 22.26
CA SER A 85 -2.15 -0.30 22.79
C SER A 85 -1.47 0.54 21.71
N THR A 86 -1.82 1.82 21.60
CA THR A 86 -1.15 2.77 20.68
C THR A 86 -0.15 3.68 21.39
N THR A 87 0.28 3.29 22.59
CA THR A 87 1.29 4.02 23.37
C THR A 87 2.69 3.72 22.85
N ASN A 88 3.58 4.72 22.88
CA ASN A 88 4.99 4.59 22.51
C ASN A 88 5.26 4.01 21.11
N ILE A 89 4.35 4.23 20.16
CA ILE A 89 4.54 3.92 18.74
C ILE A 89 4.53 5.20 17.90
N SER A 90 5.10 5.16 16.69
CA SER A 90 5.10 6.32 15.79
C SER A 90 3.68 6.60 15.25
N ASP A 91 3.42 7.83 14.80
CA ASP A 91 2.10 8.18 14.26
C ASP A 91 1.77 7.37 13.00
N SER A 92 2.75 7.08 12.15
CA SER A 92 2.57 6.18 11.00
C SER A 92 2.16 4.76 11.43
N ALA A 93 2.69 4.25 12.55
CA ALA A 93 2.28 2.95 13.08
C ALA A 93 0.82 3.00 13.60
N LYS A 94 0.40 4.10 14.24
CA LYS A 94 -1.01 4.29 14.64
C LYS A 94 -1.94 4.31 13.44
N ASP A 95 -1.59 5.06 12.41
CA ASP A 95 -2.39 5.17 11.19
C ASP A 95 -2.59 3.81 10.51
N LEU A 96 -1.55 2.97 10.47
CA LEU A 96 -1.65 1.62 9.95
C LEU A 96 -2.63 0.75 10.75
N LEU A 97 -2.56 0.78 12.08
CA LEU A 97 -3.47 0.03 12.95
C LEU A 97 -4.92 0.51 12.80
N VAL A 98 -5.14 1.83 12.71
CA VAL A 98 -6.48 2.42 12.52
C VAL A 98 -7.06 2.04 11.15
N ASN A 99 -6.25 2.10 10.10
CA ASN A 99 -6.67 1.71 8.76
C ASN A 99 -6.99 0.21 8.71
N LEU A 100 -6.13 -0.64 9.28
CA LEU A 100 -6.35 -2.08 9.33
C LEU A 100 -7.65 -2.42 10.07
N LYS A 101 -7.87 -1.80 11.24
CA LYS A 101 -9.13 -1.91 11.99
C LYS A 101 -10.34 -1.56 11.12
N THR A 102 -10.30 -0.42 10.44
CA THR A 102 -11.41 0.06 9.58
C THR A 102 -11.69 -0.92 8.44
N LYS A 103 -10.66 -1.53 7.86
CA LYS A 103 -10.81 -2.51 6.77
C LYS A 103 -11.35 -3.84 7.27
N LEU A 104 -10.95 -4.30 8.46
CA LEU A 104 -11.52 -5.49 9.09
C LEU A 104 -13.02 -5.31 9.39
N GLU A 105 -13.42 -4.13 9.87
CA GLU A 105 -14.84 -3.80 10.05
C GLU A 105 -15.59 -3.79 8.71
N SER A 106 -15.01 -3.18 7.68
CA SER A 106 -15.62 -3.16 6.34
C SER A 106 -15.78 -4.59 5.77
N LEU A 107 -14.79 -5.46 6.01
CA LEU A 107 -14.81 -6.85 5.55
C LEU A 107 -15.91 -7.66 6.27
N SER A 108 -16.10 -7.45 7.58
CA SER A 108 -17.18 -8.12 8.32
C SER A 108 -18.58 -7.61 7.94
N GLN A 109 -18.68 -6.39 7.41
CA GLN A 109 -19.93 -5.80 6.95
C GLN A 109 -20.21 -6.03 5.45
N ALA A 110 -19.28 -6.66 4.71
CA ALA A 110 -19.45 -6.97 3.30
C ALA A 110 -20.69 -7.85 3.05
N LYS A 111 -21.32 -7.65 1.89
CA LYS A 111 -22.64 -8.24 1.57
C LYS A 111 -22.55 -9.62 0.92
N ASP A 112 -21.40 -9.97 0.38
CA ASP A 112 -21.12 -11.22 -0.32
C ASP A 112 -19.60 -11.51 -0.32
N ILE A 113 -19.24 -12.72 -0.74
CA ILE A 113 -17.86 -13.21 -0.72
C ILE A 113 -16.93 -12.41 -1.66
N GLU A 114 -17.45 -11.87 -2.77
CA GLU A 114 -16.63 -11.09 -3.70
C GLU A 114 -16.28 -9.72 -3.13
N ASN A 115 -17.23 -9.08 -2.43
CA ASN A 115 -16.97 -7.88 -1.65
C ASN A 115 -16.01 -8.16 -0.48
N GLN A 116 -16.10 -9.32 0.17
CA GLN A 116 -15.12 -9.71 1.20
C GLN A 116 -13.70 -9.83 0.61
N ARG A 117 -13.54 -10.50 -0.54
CA ARG A 117 -12.25 -10.62 -1.24
C ARG A 117 -11.68 -9.28 -1.66
N SER A 118 -12.53 -8.39 -2.18
CA SER A 118 -12.15 -7.03 -2.56
C SER A 118 -11.57 -6.25 -1.37
N VAL A 119 -12.27 -6.27 -0.22
CA VAL A 119 -11.77 -5.60 1.01
C VAL A 119 -10.55 -6.32 1.59
N PHE A 120 -10.45 -7.64 1.44
CA PHE A 120 -9.31 -8.41 1.91
C PHE A 120 -8.00 -8.00 1.23
N GLU A 121 -8.03 -7.48 -0.01
CA GLU A 121 -6.84 -6.89 -0.66
C GLU A 121 -6.20 -5.84 0.27
N ASP A 122 -6.98 -4.86 0.73
CA ASP A 122 -6.50 -3.80 1.63
C ASP A 122 -6.02 -4.38 2.98
N VAL A 123 -6.75 -5.34 3.55
CA VAL A 123 -6.37 -6.00 4.82
C VAL A 123 -5.02 -6.71 4.67
N SER A 124 -4.83 -7.42 3.56
CA SER A 124 -3.60 -8.17 3.27
C SER A 124 -2.40 -7.25 3.04
N GLU A 125 -2.56 -6.13 2.34
CA GLU A 125 -1.50 -5.14 2.13
C GLU A 125 -1.07 -4.45 3.42
N LEU A 126 -2.05 -4.02 4.24
CA LEU A 126 -1.78 -3.39 5.53
C LEU A 126 -1.10 -4.38 6.49
N THR A 127 -1.56 -5.62 6.52
CA THR A 127 -0.96 -6.67 7.37
C THR A 127 0.47 -6.98 6.94
N LEU A 128 0.74 -7.07 5.62
CA LEU A 128 2.09 -7.21 5.09
C LEU A 128 2.99 -6.04 5.51
N LEU A 129 2.52 -4.80 5.36
CA LEU A 129 3.29 -3.61 5.69
C LEU A 129 3.65 -3.54 7.18
N ILE A 130 2.72 -3.87 8.06
CA ILE A 130 2.99 -3.95 9.51
C ILE A 130 3.98 -5.07 9.81
N SER A 131 3.77 -6.26 9.23
CA SER A 131 4.62 -7.44 9.45
C SER A 131 6.08 -7.18 9.05
N LYS A 132 6.32 -6.37 8.01
CA LYS A 132 7.68 -5.96 7.58
C LYS A 132 8.40 -5.02 8.54
N ASN A 133 7.69 -4.46 9.53
CA ASN A 133 8.22 -3.47 10.47
C ASN A 133 8.18 -3.96 11.93
N ILE A 134 7.98 -5.26 12.15
CA ILE A 134 8.02 -5.89 13.48
C ILE A 134 8.97 -7.09 13.48
N THR A 135 9.35 -7.53 14.66
CA THR A 135 10.09 -8.79 14.83
C THR A 135 9.10 -9.93 14.91
N LEU A 136 9.22 -10.89 14.00
CA LEU A 136 8.39 -12.08 13.95
C LEU A 136 9.09 -13.25 14.64
N SER A 137 8.31 -14.14 15.26
CA SER A 137 8.80 -15.37 15.88
C SER A 137 8.82 -16.58 14.95
N SER A 138 8.18 -16.45 13.78
CA SER A 138 7.95 -17.51 12.81
C SER A 138 8.20 -16.97 11.41
N GLU A 139 8.67 -17.83 10.50
CA GLU A 139 8.85 -17.50 9.09
C GLU A 139 7.48 -17.24 8.43
N ILE A 140 7.40 -16.19 7.62
CA ILE A 140 6.20 -15.81 6.86
C ILE A 140 6.54 -15.75 5.37
N TYR A 141 5.67 -16.33 4.56
CA TYR A 141 5.73 -16.25 3.10
C TYR A 141 4.81 -15.14 2.60
N VAL A 142 5.33 -14.29 1.71
CA VAL A 142 4.51 -13.43 0.87
C VAL A 142 4.19 -14.22 -0.40
N GLN A 143 2.91 -14.50 -0.58
CA GLN A 143 2.38 -15.13 -1.78
C GLN A 143 1.73 -14.09 -2.68
N TYR A 144 1.73 -14.34 -3.99
CA TYR A 144 1.21 -13.41 -5.00
C TYR A 144 0.57 -14.17 -6.17
N CYS A 145 -0.62 -13.72 -6.60
CA CYS A 145 -1.25 -14.20 -7.83
C CYS A 145 -1.39 -13.00 -8.79
N PRO A 146 -0.73 -13.02 -9.97
CA PRO A 146 -0.79 -11.91 -10.92
C PRO A 146 -2.18 -11.74 -11.55
N MET A 147 -3.02 -12.76 -11.51
CA MET A 147 -4.35 -12.74 -12.14
C MET A 147 -5.45 -12.15 -11.25
N ALA A 148 -5.18 -11.93 -9.95
CA ALA A 148 -6.16 -11.35 -9.04
C ALA A 148 -6.66 -9.99 -9.54
N PHE A 149 -7.95 -9.74 -9.33
CA PHE A 149 -8.63 -8.48 -9.69
C PHE A 149 -8.37 -8.03 -11.14
N ASN A 150 -8.70 -8.89 -12.11
CA ASN A 150 -8.53 -8.63 -13.55
C ASN A 150 -7.07 -8.36 -13.95
N ASN A 151 -6.14 -9.23 -13.53
CA ASN A 151 -4.71 -9.13 -13.80
C ASN A 151 -4.01 -7.89 -13.17
N LYS A 152 -4.63 -7.24 -12.20
CA LYS A 152 -3.97 -6.24 -11.34
C LYS A 152 -2.94 -6.91 -10.43
N GLY A 153 -3.25 -8.13 -10.00
CA GLY A 153 -2.48 -8.93 -9.06
C GLY A 153 -2.68 -8.49 -7.61
N ALA A 154 -2.47 -9.42 -6.68
CA ALA A 154 -2.63 -9.18 -5.24
C ALA A 154 -1.72 -10.09 -4.41
N LYS A 155 -1.31 -9.59 -3.24
CA LYS A 155 -0.37 -10.26 -2.33
C LYS A 155 -1.05 -10.60 -1.01
N TRP A 156 -0.66 -11.72 -0.40
CA TRP A 156 -1.11 -12.09 0.94
C TRP A 156 0.04 -12.76 1.71
N LEU A 157 -0.13 -12.86 3.03
CA LEU A 157 0.80 -13.60 3.88
C LEU A 157 0.32 -15.04 4.11
N SER A 158 1.25 -15.97 4.32
CA SER A 158 0.95 -17.33 4.75
C SER A 158 2.06 -17.90 5.61
N PHE A 159 1.72 -18.77 6.56
CA PHE A 159 2.71 -19.61 7.27
C PHE A 159 3.10 -20.87 6.48
N ASP A 160 2.44 -21.15 5.35
CA ASP A 160 2.73 -22.31 4.50
C ASP A 160 3.36 -21.89 3.17
N LYS A 161 4.33 -22.67 2.67
CA LYS A 161 4.86 -22.51 1.30
C LYS A 161 3.83 -22.88 0.24
N LYS A 162 2.85 -23.72 0.59
CA LYS A 162 1.79 -24.15 -0.35
C LYS A 162 0.89 -22.96 -0.68
N VAL A 163 0.75 -22.68 -1.97
CA VAL A 163 -0.08 -21.58 -2.45
C VAL A 163 -1.56 -21.99 -2.42
N MET A 164 -2.33 -21.25 -1.63
CA MET A 164 -3.79 -21.36 -1.50
C MET A 164 -4.38 -19.94 -1.64
N ASN A 165 -5.03 -19.69 -2.77
CA ASN A 165 -5.40 -18.34 -3.20
C ASN A 165 -6.74 -17.87 -2.58
N PRO A 166 -6.73 -16.82 -1.72
CA PRO A 166 -7.94 -16.34 -1.06
C PRO A 166 -8.87 -15.53 -1.99
N TYR A 167 -8.42 -15.12 -3.18
CA TYR A 167 -9.14 -14.21 -4.07
C TYR A 167 -10.02 -14.90 -5.11
N PHE A 168 -9.93 -16.23 -5.27
CA PHE A 168 -10.68 -16.95 -6.31
C PHE A 168 -11.37 -18.23 -5.85
N GLY A 169 -11.22 -18.62 -4.58
CA GLY A 169 -11.76 -19.89 -4.07
C GLY A 169 -11.33 -21.08 -4.93
N ASP A 170 -12.23 -22.03 -5.13
CA ASP A 170 -11.97 -23.27 -5.86
C ASP A 170 -11.59 -23.09 -7.34
N VAL A 171 -11.94 -21.95 -7.95
CA VAL A 171 -11.73 -21.71 -9.39
C VAL A 171 -10.25 -21.66 -9.74
N MET A 172 -9.43 -21.08 -8.87
CA MET A 172 -7.98 -20.91 -9.08
C MET A 172 -7.21 -21.04 -7.76
N LEU A 173 -7.54 -22.09 -7.00
CA LEU A 173 -7.02 -22.36 -5.66
C LEU A 173 -5.49 -22.31 -5.57
N HIS A 174 -4.80 -22.78 -6.61
CA HIS A 174 -3.33 -22.80 -6.68
C HIS A 174 -2.73 -21.70 -7.57
N CYS A 175 -3.48 -20.67 -7.98
CA CYS A 175 -2.88 -19.52 -8.67
C CYS A 175 -1.97 -18.76 -7.72
N GLY A 176 -0.70 -18.68 -8.08
CA GLY A 176 0.27 -17.78 -7.49
C GLY A 176 1.61 -18.43 -7.23
N SER A 177 2.47 -17.68 -6.57
CA SER A 177 3.81 -18.11 -6.16
C SER A 177 4.22 -17.44 -4.86
N VAL A 178 5.08 -18.10 -4.08
CA VAL A 178 5.86 -17.43 -3.03
C VAL A 178 6.85 -16.48 -3.72
N ILE A 179 6.82 -15.20 -3.36
CA ILE A 179 7.69 -14.17 -3.94
C ILE A 179 8.71 -13.62 -2.94
N GLU A 180 8.50 -13.87 -1.64
CA GLU A 180 9.35 -13.42 -0.56
C GLU A 180 9.10 -14.31 0.68
N GLU A 181 10.13 -14.52 1.51
CA GLU A 181 10.04 -15.16 2.83
C GLU A 181 10.87 -14.32 3.82
N PHE A 182 10.39 -14.16 5.06
CA PHE A 182 11.02 -13.33 6.09
C PHE A 182 10.60 -13.72 7.50
#